data_AF-A0A967WJA0-F1
#
_entry.id   AF-A0A967WJA0-F1
#
_cell.length_a   1.000
_cell.length_b   1.000
_cell.length_c   1.000
_cell.angle_alpha   90.00
_cell.angle_beta   90.00
_cell.angle_gamma   90.00
#
_symmetry.space_group_name_H-M   'P 1'
#
loop_
_entity.id
_entity.type
_entity.pdbx_description
1 polymer ?
#
loop_
_entity_poly.entity_id
_entity_poly.type
_entity_poly.pdbx_seq_one_letter_code
_entity_poly.pdbx_strand_id
1 'polypeptide(L)' 'MEAFPILTLTTLVPLLGALVVLGIPRDKERAIKLFSILLSLVPLVLAMIIWFNYDYQAADLQFLEEYQWI' A
#
# COMPACT_ATOMS: atom_id res chain seq x y z
N MET A 1 1.17 -7.64 21.07
CA MET A 1 0.62 -6.38 20.52
C MET A 1 0.90 -6.45 19.05
N GLU A 2 -0.14 -6.55 18.23
CA GLU A 2 0.03 -6.65 16.77
C GLU A 2 0.78 -5.42 16.27
N ALA A 3 1.87 -5.63 15.53
CA ALA A 3 2.54 -4.54 14.84
C ALA A 3 1.59 -3.94 13.80
N PHE A 4 1.72 -2.64 13.54
CA PHE A 4 0.93 -1.99 12.50
C PHE A 4 1.21 -2.65 11.14
N PRO A 5 0.20 -3.19 10.41
CA PRO A 5 0.40 -4.04 9.23
C PRO A 5 0.73 -3.22 7.98
N ILE A 6 1.90 -2.58 7.98
CA ILE A 6 2.37 -1.65 6.96
C ILE A 6 2.62 -2.31 5.60
N LEU A 7 3.12 -3.55 5.57
CA LEU A 7 3.34 -4.30 4.32
C LEU A 7 2.01 -4.71 3.70
N THR A 8 1.06 -5.21 4.50
CA THR A 8 -0.29 -5.52 4.04
C THR A 8 -0.97 -4.29 3.44
N LEU A 9 -0.86 -3.13 4.09
CA LEU A 9 -1.41 -1.88 3.55
C LEU A 9 -0.69 -1.46 2.26
N THR A 10 0.64 -1.49 2.24
CA THR A 10 1.42 -1.10 1.06
C THR A 10 1.10 -1.98 -0.15
N THR A 11 0.83 -3.27 0.06
CA THR A 11 0.50 -4.24 -0.99
C THR A 11 -0.96 -4.21 -1.42
N LEU A 12 -1.92 -4.03 -0.50
CA LEU A 12 -3.35 -4.11 -0.81
C LEU A 12 -4.00 -2.77 -1.16
N VAL A 13 -3.43 -1.63 -0.78
CA VAL A 13 -3.97 -0.31 -1.15
C VAL A 13 -4.11 -0.13 -2.67
N PRO A 14 -3.13 -0.47 -3.52
CA PRO A 14 -3.28 -0.41 -4.97
C PRO A 14 -4.44 -1.27 -5.49
N LEU A 15 -4.65 -2.46 -4.90
CA LEU A 15 -5.73 -3.36 -5.28
C LEU A 15 -7.09 -2.75 -4.95
N LEU A 16 -7.27 -2.21 -3.74
CA LEU A 16 -8.48 -1.48 -3.35
C LEU A 16 -8.75 -0.31 -4.31
N GLY A 17 -7.70 0.40 -4.70
CA GLY A 17 -7.73 1.40 -5.75
C GLY A 17 -8.33 0.95 -7.06
N ALA A 18 -7.81 -0.16 -7.58
CA ALA A 18 -8.28 -0.74 -8.82
C ALA A 18 -9.77 -1.12 -8.73
N LEU A 19 -10.20 -1.68 -7.59
CA LEU A 19 -11.61 -1.98 -7.34
C LEU A 19 -12.51 -0.73 -7.38
N VAL A 20 -12.05 0.39 -6.81
CA VAL A 20 -12.78 1.66 -6.89
C VAL A 20 -12.83 2.18 -8.33
N VAL A 21 -11.71 2.13 -9.06
CA VAL A 21 -11.64 2.55 -10.47
C VAL A 21 -12.58 1.74 -11.36
N LEU A 22 -12.76 0.44 -11.10
CA LEU A 22 -13.71 -0.39 -11.84
C LEU A 22 -15.16 0.12 -11.75
N GLY A 23 -15.52 0.80 -10.66
CA GLY A 23 -16.83 1.43 -10.50
C GLY A 23 -16.97 2.78 -11.21
N ILE A 24 -15.89 3.37 -11.73
CA ILE A 24 -15.91 4.67 -12.40
C ILE A 24 -16.28 4.48 -13.88
N PRO A 25 -17.31 5.21 -14.39
CA PRO A 25 -17.66 5.17 -15.81
C PRO A 25 -16.48 5.52 -16.72
N ARG A 26 -16.30 4.74 -17.79
CA ARG A 26 -15.15 4.84 -18.72
C ARG A 26 -15.00 6.20 -19.41
N ASP A 27 -16.08 6.96 -19.54
CA ASP A 27 -16.10 8.31 -20.11
C ASP A 27 -15.47 9.36 -19.19
N LYS A 28 -15.27 9.04 -17.90
CA LYS A 28 -14.66 9.93 -16.91
C LYS A 28 -13.15 9.72 -16.78
N GLU A 29 -12.44 9.76 -17.91
CA GLU A 29 -10.99 9.51 -17.97
C GLU A 29 -10.19 10.39 -16.98
N ARG A 30 -10.53 11.69 -16.88
CA ARG A 30 -9.86 12.60 -15.95
C ARG A 30 -10.04 12.19 -14.48
N ALA A 31 -11.22 11.70 -14.12
CA ALA A 31 -11.50 11.24 -12.76
C ALA A 31 -10.71 9.97 -12.43
N ILE A 32 -10.68 9.02 -13.37
CA ILE A 32 -9.87 7.79 -13.24
C ILE A 32 -8.39 8.14 -13.02
N LYS A 33 -7.83 8.99 -13.89
CA LYS A 33 -6.41 9.41 -13.80
C LYS A 33 -6.08 10.10 -12.47
N LEU A 34 -6.88 11.10 -12.08
CA LEU A 34 -6.64 11.83 -10.84
C LEU A 34 -6.76 10.93 -9.61
N PHE A 35 -7.79 10.07 -9.56
CA PHE A 35 -7.96 9.13 -8.46
C PHE A 35 -6.78 8.15 -8.37
N SER A 36 -6.37 7.55 -9.49
CA SER A 36 -5.24 6.62 -9.53
C SER A 36 -3.93 7.26 -9.07
N ILE A 37 -3.67 8.53 -9.46
CA ILE A 37 -2.48 9.27 -9.01
C ILE A 37 -2.56 9.54 -7.50
N LEU A 38 -3.69 10.05 -7.01
CA LEU A 38 -3.84 10.35 -5.59
C LEU A 38 -3.70 9.11 -4.73
N LEU A 39 -4.26 7.99 -5.18
CA LEU A 39 -4.15 6.72 -4.47
C LEU A 39 -2.72 6.18 -4.50
N SER A 40 -1.96 6.31 -5.61
CA SER A 40 -0.58 5.82 -5.67
C SER A 40 0.38 6.57 -4.74
N LEU A 41 0.01 7.78 -4.29
CA LEU A 41 0.76 8.49 -3.25
C LEU A 41 0.69 7.77 -1.89
N VAL A 42 -0.36 7.00 -1.61
CA VAL A 42 -0.51 6.28 -0.34
C VAL A 42 0.59 5.22 -0.15
N PRO A 43 0.77 4.21 -1.03
CA PRO A 43 1.85 3.24 -0.90
C PRO A 43 3.24 3.90 -1.02
N LEU A 44 3.36 5.04 -1.73
CA LEU A 44 4.61 5.80 -1.76
C LEU A 44 4.97 6.37 -0.39
N VAL A 45 4.01 6.97 0.32
CA VAL A 45 4.21 7.47 1.69
C VAL A 45 4.51 6.33 2.65
N LEU A 46 3.79 5.21 2.55
CA LEU A 46 4.07 4.02 3.37
C LEU A 46 5.48 3.48 3.11
N ALA A 47 5.91 3.41 1.84
CA ALA A 47 7.26 3.01 1.48
C ALA A 47 8.33 3.94 2.06
N MET A 48 8.10 5.26 2.06
CA MET A 48 9.00 6.21 2.73
C MET A 48 9.06 5.96 4.25
N ILE A 49 7.93 5.70 4.89
CA ILE A 49 7.89 5.37 6.33
C ILE A 49 8.71 4.11 6.61
N ILE A 50 8.52 3.04 5.82
CA ILE A 50 9.33 1.81 5.92
C ILE A 50 10.81 2.13 5.78
N TRP A 51 11.18 2.90 4.75
CA TRP A 51 12.57 3.22 4.45
C TRP A 51 13.26 4.01 5.57
N PHE A 52 12.60 5.03 6.14
CA PHE A 52 13.18 5.83 7.21
C PHE A 52 13.26 5.11 8.55
N ASN A 53 12.42 4.11 8.78
CA ASN A 53 12.41 3.32 10.02
C ASN A 53 13.23 2.03 9.93
N TYR A 54 13.85 1.75 8.78
CA TYR A 54 14.65 0.54 8.58
C TYR A 54 16.01 0.66 9.29
N ASP A 55 16.34 -0.31 10.15
CA ASP A 55 17.64 -0.47 10.77
C ASP A 55 18.59 -1.27 9.87
N TYR A 56 19.62 -0.63 9.33
CA TYR A 56 20.57 -1.28 8.44
C TYR A 56 21.55 -2.23 9.14
N GLN A 57 21.59 -2.24 10.48
CA GLN A 57 22.50 -3.08 11.27
C GLN A 57 21.84 -4.36 11.77
N ALA A 58 20.51 -4.42 11.78
CA ALA A 58 19.77 -5.61 12.18
C ALA A 58 19.83 -6.70 11.08
N ALA A 59 20.07 -7.94 11.50
CA ALA A 59 20.17 -9.09 10.60
C ALA A 59 18.81 -9.76 10.28
N ASP A 60 17.75 -9.36 11.01
CA ASP A 60 16.42 -9.97 10.94
C ASP A 60 15.46 -9.22 10.00
N LEU A 61 14.36 -9.87 9.61
CA LEU A 61 13.25 -9.25 8.90
C LEU A 61 12.47 -8.33 9.85
N GLN A 62 12.55 -7.01 9.62
CA GLN A 62 12.01 -6.00 10.55
C GLN A 62 10.51 -5.72 10.41
N PHE A 63 9.93 -5.98 9.24
CA PHE A 63 8.53 -5.71 8.93
C PHE A 63 7.76 -7.00 8.66
N LEU A 64 8.08 -8.08 9.38
CA LEU A 64 7.47 -9.39 9.15
C LEU A 64 5.99 -9.39 9.54
N GLU A 65 5.13 -9.70 8.57
CA GLU A 65 3.69 -9.86 8.74
C GLU A 65 3.32 -11.27 8.29
N GLU A 66 3.11 -12.16 9.26
CA GLU A 66 2.74 -13.55 9.02
C GLU A 66 1.27 -13.77 9.36
N TYR A 67 0.55 -14.39 8.43
CA TYR A 67 -0.83 -14.80 8.61
C TYR A 67 -0.90 -16.31 8.43
N GLN A 68 -1.51 -17.01 9.40
CA GLN A 68 -1.73 -18.44 9.26
C GLN A 68 -2.69 -18.70 8.10
N TRP A 69 -2.22 -19.47 7.12
CA TRP A 69 -3.03 -19.88 5.99
C TRP A 69 -3.07 -21.42 5.94
N ILE A 70 -4.17 -21.96 6.51
CA ILE A 70 -4.51 -23.38 6.68
C ILE A 70 -3.62 -24.12 7.70
#